data_AF-A0A7C8ZIN1-F1
#
_entry.id   AF-A0A7C8ZIN1-F1
#
_cell.length_a   1.000
_cell.length_b   1.000
_cell.length_c   1.000
_cell.angle_alpha   90.00
_cell.angle_beta   90.00
_cell.angle_gamma   90.00
#
_symmetry.space_group_name_H-M   'P 1'
#
loop_
_entity.id
_entity.type
_entity.pdbx_description
1 polymer ?
#
loop_
_entity_poly.entity_id
_entity_poly.type
_entity_poly.pdbx_seq_one_letter_code
_entity_poly.pdbx_strand_id
1 'polypeptide(L)'
;LFRSLSSSKSDPVGSLRDTLISTRKCCDHPYIVDPSLQASLIGGLKDPTLDAVLDLGTRASGKLTLLDEILSELRNKGLKVLILFQSVGGSGRDSKGDILDDFLRIRFGSDSYEHVDSGCLTSKKLAALNKFNKEKERSFFFTGDTSLPSEH
;
A
#
# COMPACT_ATOMS: atom_id res chain seq x y z
N LEU A 1 -14.46 -2.88 -18.45
CA LEU A 1 -14.67 -3.50 -17.12
C LEU A 1 -15.62 -2.63 -16.29
N PHE A 2 -16.88 -2.44 -16.72
CA PHE A 2 -17.96 -1.96 -15.87
C PHE A 2 -19.00 -3.08 -15.88
N ARG A 3 -18.98 -3.94 -14.86
CA ARG A 3 -19.96 -5.01 -14.74
C ARG A 3 -21.25 -4.38 -14.24
N SER A 4 -22.23 -4.22 -15.13
CA SER A 4 -23.58 -3.76 -14.78
C SER A 4 -24.19 -4.75 -13.79
N LEU A 5 -24.49 -4.29 -12.58
CA LEU A 5 -25.20 -5.04 -11.56
C LEU A 5 -26.69 -4.73 -11.69
N SER A 6 -27.39 -5.57 -12.43
CA SER A 6 -28.85 -5.61 -12.42
C SER A 6 -29.34 -6.36 -11.18
N SER A 7 -30.01 -5.67 -10.25
CA SER A 7 -30.99 -6.29 -9.34
C SER A 7 -31.97 -5.25 -8.77
N SER A 8 -33.20 -5.71 -8.61
CA SER A 8 -34.42 -5.03 -8.15
C SER A 8 -34.26 -4.23 -6.85
N LYS A 9 -34.91 -3.04 -6.81
CA LYS A 9 -34.82 -1.93 -5.84
C LYS A 9 -33.49 -1.17 -5.90
N SER A 10 -33.46 -0.12 -6.72
CA SER A 10 -32.33 0.81 -6.82
C SER A 10 -32.11 1.51 -5.48
N ASP A 11 -31.00 1.22 -4.81
CA ASP A 11 -30.38 2.11 -3.83
C ASP A 11 -29.30 2.94 -4.55
N PRO A 12 -29.68 4.07 -5.18
CA PRO A 12 -28.73 4.90 -5.92
C PRO A 12 -27.66 5.49 -5.00
N VAL A 13 -27.95 5.70 -3.72
CA VAL A 13 -27.01 6.28 -2.75
C VAL A 13 -25.97 5.25 -2.35
N GLY A 14 -26.39 4.02 -2.06
CA GLY A 14 -25.48 2.89 -1.79
C GLY A 14 -24.59 2.59 -3.00
N SER A 15 -25.17 2.50 -4.20
CA SER A 15 -24.40 2.26 -5.43
C SER A 15 -23.37 3.34 -5.73
N LEU A 16 -23.71 4.62 -5.51
CA LEU A 16 -22.76 5.73 -5.64
C LEU A 16 -21.64 5.64 -4.59
N ARG A 17 -21.97 5.32 -3.34
CA ARG A 17 -21.00 5.14 -2.26
C ARG A 17 -20.01 4.03 -2.58
N ASP A 18 -20.48 2.87 -3.05
CA ASP A 18 -19.63 1.74 -3.42
C ASP A 18 -18.73 2.07 -4.60
N THR A 19 -19.28 2.79 -5.61
CA THR A 19 -18.49 3.29 -6.74
C THR A 19 -17.38 4.23 -6.28
N LEU A 20 -17.67 5.14 -5.35
CA LEU A 20 -16.69 6.07 -4.80
C LEU A 20 -15.60 5.33 -4.01
N ILE A 21 -15.97 4.36 -3.17
CA ILE A 21 -15.02 3.55 -2.39
C ILE A 21 -14.13 2.74 -3.34
N SER A 22 -14.70 2.08 -4.34
CA SER A 22 -13.97 1.31 -5.35
C SER A 22 -13.02 2.19 -6.16
N THR A 23 -13.47 3.38 -6.58
CA THR A 23 -12.63 4.35 -7.30
C THR A 23 -11.43 4.78 -6.43
N ARG A 24 -11.66 5.10 -5.16
CA ARG A 24 -10.59 5.45 -4.23
C ARG A 24 -9.58 4.32 -4.05
N LYS A 25 -10.05 3.08 -3.88
CA LYS A 25 -9.20 1.88 -3.80
C LYS A 25 -8.38 1.66 -5.08
N CYS A 26 -9.01 1.82 -6.25
CA CYS A 26 -8.33 1.66 -7.54
C CYS A 26 -7.24 2.72 -7.74
N CYS A 27 -7.44 3.94 -7.26
CA CYS A 27 -6.43 4.99 -7.29
C CYS A 27 -5.21 4.68 -6.41
N ASP A 28 -5.35 3.82 -5.40
CA ASP A 28 -4.20 3.31 -4.64
C ASP A 28 -3.53 2.16 -5.39
N HIS A 29 -4.30 1.13 -5.74
CA HIS A 29 -3.81 0.02 -6.56
C HIS A 29 -4.98 -0.77 -7.18
N PRO A 30 -4.93 -1.15 -8.48
CA PRO A 30 -6.00 -1.93 -9.11
C PRO A 30 -6.24 -3.30 -8.43
N TYR A 31 -5.19 -3.93 -7.89
CA TYR A 31 -5.31 -5.22 -7.18
C TYR A 31 -6.12 -5.14 -5.88
N ILE A 32 -6.32 -3.94 -5.31
CA ILE A 32 -7.18 -3.77 -4.12
C ILE A 32 -8.66 -3.94 -4.50
N VAL A 33 -9.03 -3.57 -5.73
CA VAL A 33 -10.40 -3.71 -6.24
C VAL A 33 -10.61 -5.10 -6.82
N ASP A 34 -9.63 -5.60 -7.57
CA ASP A 34 -9.69 -6.90 -8.21
C ASP A 34 -8.34 -7.65 -8.10
N PRO A 35 -8.18 -8.51 -7.08
CA PRO A 35 -6.96 -9.31 -6.90
C PRO A 35 -6.69 -10.29 -8.05
N SER A 36 -7.72 -10.66 -8.84
CA SER A 36 -7.55 -11.61 -9.95
C SER A 36 -6.72 -11.05 -11.10
N LEU A 37 -6.62 -9.71 -11.19
CA LEU A 37 -5.77 -9.02 -12.17
C LEU A 37 -4.30 -9.42 -12.02
N GLN A 38 -3.82 -9.60 -10.79
CA GLN A 38 -2.44 -10.02 -10.53
C GLN A 38 -2.20 -11.41 -11.13
N ALA A 39 -3.06 -12.38 -10.82
CA ALA A 39 -2.93 -13.76 -11.32
C ALA A 39 -2.99 -13.82 -12.86
N SER A 40 -3.89 -13.05 -13.47
CA SER A 40 -4.04 -12.96 -14.92
C SER A 40 -2.76 -12.45 -15.61
N LEU A 41 -2.15 -11.39 -15.05
CA LEU A 41 -0.93 -10.81 -15.61
C LEU A 41 0.30 -11.71 -15.38
N ILE A 42 0.41 -12.35 -14.21
CA ILE A 42 1.47 -13.32 -13.92
C ILE A 42 1.40 -14.52 -14.86
N GLY A 43 0.19 -15.01 -15.16
CA GLY A 43 -0.02 -16.13 -16.09
C GLY A 43 0.46 -15.88 -17.52
N GLY A 44 0.68 -14.62 -17.91
CA GLY A 44 1.27 -14.24 -19.19
C GLY A 44 2.81 -14.23 -19.21
N LEU A 45 3.48 -14.40 -18.06
CA LEU A 45 4.93 -14.41 -17.97
C LEU A 45 5.48 -15.82 -18.23
N LYS A 46 6.53 -15.92 -19.05
CA LYS A 46 7.21 -17.19 -19.34
C LYS A 46 7.98 -17.74 -18.13
N ASP A 47 8.50 -16.86 -17.29
CA ASP A 47 9.22 -17.18 -16.06
C ASP A 47 8.97 -16.08 -15.01
N PRO A 48 7.97 -16.25 -14.12
CA PRO A 48 7.58 -15.23 -13.17
C PRO A 48 8.53 -15.21 -11.96
N THR A 49 9.60 -14.43 -12.03
CA THR A 49 10.43 -14.11 -10.86
C THR A 49 9.70 -13.15 -9.92
N LEU A 50 10.07 -13.16 -8.63
CA LEU A 50 9.51 -12.25 -7.63
C LEU A 50 9.64 -10.78 -8.06
N ASP A 51 10.80 -10.41 -8.61
CA ASP A 51 11.07 -9.06 -9.11
C ASP A 51 10.22 -8.71 -10.33
N ALA A 52 10.04 -9.64 -11.28
CA ALA A 52 9.19 -9.41 -12.45
C ALA A 52 7.71 -9.22 -12.06
N VAL A 53 7.24 -9.99 -11.08
CA VAL A 53 5.90 -9.83 -10.52
C VAL A 53 5.76 -8.49 -9.81
N LEU A 54 6.79 -8.07 -9.05
CA LEU A 54 6.81 -6.77 -8.40
C LEU A 54 6.77 -5.63 -9.41
N ASP A 55 7.65 -5.63 -10.41
CA ASP A 55 7.74 -4.57 -11.43
C ASP A 55 6.40 -4.40 -12.17
N LEU A 56 5.72 -5.51 -12.46
CA LEU A 56 4.39 -5.49 -13.05
C LEU A 56 3.34 -4.85 -12.11
N GLY A 57 3.38 -5.19 -10.82
CA GLY A 57 2.54 -4.56 -9.80
C GLY A 57 2.81 -3.06 -9.67
N THR A 58 4.08 -2.67 -9.51
CA THR A 58 4.52 -1.27 -9.42
C THR A 58 4.04 -0.45 -10.61
N ARG A 59 4.15 -0.99 -11.84
CA ARG A 59 3.69 -0.32 -13.07
C ARG A 59 2.17 -0.27 -13.21
N ALA A 60 1.42 -1.09 -12.47
CA ALA A 60 -0.03 -1.05 -12.46
C ALA A 60 -0.60 0.12 -11.62
N SER A 61 0.23 0.78 -10.80
CA SER A 61 -0.15 1.95 -10.01
C SER A 61 0.81 3.13 -10.25
N GLY A 62 0.27 4.24 -10.76
CA GLY A 62 1.05 5.47 -10.93
C GLY A 62 1.61 6.02 -9.60
N LYS A 63 0.93 5.76 -8.48
CA LYS A 63 1.44 6.12 -7.15
C LYS A 63 2.66 5.30 -6.77
N LEU A 64 2.64 3.97 -6.97
CA LEU A 64 3.78 3.11 -6.68
C LEU A 64 4.95 3.37 -7.62
N THR A 65 4.69 3.61 -8.90
CA THR A 65 5.74 3.99 -9.87
C THR A 65 6.45 5.26 -9.43
N LEU A 66 5.71 6.32 -9.08
CA LEU A 66 6.30 7.56 -8.58
C LEU A 66 7.02 7.35 -7.23
N LEU A 67 6.45 6.54 -6.34
CA LEU A 67 7.05 6.23 -5.06
C LEU A 67 8.39 5.51 -5.23
N ASP A 68 8.51 4.57 -6.16
CA ASP A 68 9.75 3.85 -6.46
C ASP A 68 10.89 4.80 -6.88
N GLU A 69 10.60 5.75 -7.77
CA GLU A 69 11.55 6.78 -8.19
C GLU A 69 11.98 7.65 -7.01
N ILE A 70 11.02 8.16 -6.24
CA ILE A 70 11.30 9.04 -5.09
C ILE A 70 12.13 8.30 -4.03
N LEU A 71 11.73 7.08 -3.65
CA LEU A 71 12.43 6.33 -2.60
C LEU A 71 13.84 5.92 -3.03
N SER A 72 14.02 5.56 -4.30
CA SER A 72 15.35 5.28 -4.86
C SER A 72 16.26 6.51 -4.77
N GLU A 73 15.77 7.67 -5.18
CA GLU A 73 16.50 8.94 -5.09
C GLU A 73 16.84 9.34 -3.65
N LEU A 74 15.87 9.23 -2.73
CA LEU A 74 16.09 9.59 -1.33
C LEU A 74 17.06 8.62 -0.63
N ARG A 75 17.00 7.33 -0.94
CA ARG A 75 17.94 6.33 -0.43
C ARG A 75 19.35 6.59 -0.93
N ASN A 76 19.52 6.92 -2.22
CA ASN A 76 20.83 7.26 -2.81
C ASN A 76 21.45 8.50 -2.14
N LYS A 77 20.62 9.42 -1.65
CA LYS A 77 21.05 10.60 -0.88
C LYS A 77 21.26 10.31 0.62
N GLY A 78 21.03 9.08 1.08
CA GLY A 78 21.15 8.69 2.49
C GLY A 78 20.08 9.33 3.39
N LEU A 79 18.92 9.68 2.83
CA LEU A 79 17.84 10.33 3.57
C LEU A 79 16.89 9.32 4.22
N LYS A 80 16.29 9.75 5.33
CA LYS A 80 15.24 9.01 6.03
C LYS A 80 13.87 9.50 5.57
N VAL A 81 12.97 8.57 5.27
CA VAL A 81 11.64 8.86 4.70
C VAL A 81 10.55 8.30 5.61
N LEU A 82 9.56 9.13 5.90
CA LEU A 82 8.31 8.73 6.56
C LEU A 82 7.21 8.63 5.50
N ILE A 83 6.59 7.46 5.36
CA ILE A 83 5.50 7.20 4.43
C ILE A 83 4.21 7.04 5.23
N LEU A 84 3.24 7.92 4.97
CA LEU A 84 1.93 7.91 5.61
C LEU A 84 0.86 7.51 4.60
N PHE A 85 -0.06 6.64 5.00
CA PHE A 85 -1.20 6.28 4.16
C PHE A 85 -2.47 6.14 4.98
N GLN A 86 -3.60 6.50 4.37
CA GLN A 86 -4.93 6.31 4.96
C GLN A 86 -5.53 4.99 4.47
N SER A 87 -6.12 4.23 5.37
CA SER A 87 -6.98 3.11 4.98
C SER A 87 -8.33 3.65 4.48
N VAL A 88 -8.70 3.28 3.26
CA VAL A 88 -9.99 3.66 2.69
C VAL A 88 -11.03 2.66 3.19
N GLY A 89 -11.85 3.12 4.14
CA GLY A 89 -12.88 2.40 4.90
C GLY A 89 -13.45 1.09 4.34
N GLY A 90 -13.45 0.06 5.19
CA GLY A 90 -14.08 -1.26 5.06
C GLY A 90 -13.53 -2.19 6.14
N SER A 91 -14.30 -3.18 6.62
CA SER A 91 -13.91 -4.13 7.68
C SER A 91 -12.83 -5.15 7.25
N GLY A 92 -12.04 -4.86 6.22
CA GLY A 92 -11.02 -5.75 5.66
C GLY A 92 -9.61 -5.37 6.09
N ARG A 93 -8.68 -6.33 6.00
CA ARG A 93 -7.23 -6.09 6.15
C ARG A 93 -6.80 -4.96 5.21
N ASP A 94 -5.85 -4.14 5.66
CA ASP A 94 -5.31 -3.00 4.91
C ASP A 94 -4.52 -3.46 3.68
N SER A 95 -5.22 -3.81 2.60
CA SER A 95 -4.62 -4.39 1.39
C SER A 95 -3.59 -3.45 0.73
N LYS A 96 -3.69 -2.14 0.98
CA LYS A 96 -2.66 -1.17 0.55
C LYS A 96 -1.39 -1.26 1.37
N GLY A 97 -1.52 -1.47 2.69
CA GLY A 97 -0.37 -1.68 3.59
C GLY A 97 0.38 -2.95 3.21
N ASP A 98 -0.35 -4.04 2.95
CA ASP A 98 0.23 -5.30 2.47
C ASP A 98 1.00 -5.11 1.15
N ILE A 99 0.42 -4.39 0.17
CA ILE A 99 1.10 -4.06 -1.10
C ILE A 99 2.36 -3.22 -0.89
N LEU A 100 2.31 -2.23 0.01
CA LEU A 100 3.46 -1.38 0.30
C LEU A 100 4.58 -2.14 1.03
N ASP A 101 4.21 -3.05 1.94
CA ASP A 101 5.15 -3.93 2.64
C ASP A 101 5.90 -4.84 1.66
N ASP A 102 5.16 -5.54 0.78
CA ASP A 102 5.74 -6.38 -0.27
C ASP A 102 6.64 -5.56 -1.20
N PHE A 103 6.20 -4.36 -1.59
CA PHE A 103 6.99 -3.46 -2.42
C PHE A 103 8.32 -3.09 -1.77
N LEU A 104 8.30 -2.62 -0.51
CA LEU A 104 9.53 -2.22 0.18
C LEU A 104 10.46 -3.40 0.43
N ARG A 105 9.91 -4.55 0.84
CA ARG A 105 10.65 -5.78 1.12
C ARG A 105 11.37 -6.31 -0.09
N ILE A 106 10.70 -6.37 -1.25
CA ILE A 106 11.28 -6.93 -2.47
C ILE A 106 12.23 -5.92 -3.11
N ARG A 107 11.84 -4.64 -3.19
CA ARG A 107 12.62 -3.60 -3.90
C ARG A 107 13.86 -3.16 -3.13
N PHE A 108 13.76 -3.01 -1.81
CA PHE A 108 14.81 -2.40 -0.98
C PHE A 108 15.35 -3.34 0.11
N GLY A 109 14.75 -4.50 0.31
CA GLY A 109 15.14 -5.49 1.32
C GLY A 109 14.42 -5.29 2.66
N SER A 110 14.25 -6.38 3.41
CA SER A 110 13.57 -6.37 4.73
C SER A 110 14.25 -5.49 5.78
N ASP A 111 15.55 -5.27 5.66
CA ASP A 111 16.31 -4.44 6.60
C ASP A 111 16.30 -2.95 6.25
N SER A 112 15.62 -2.55 5.17
CA SER A 112 15.59 -1.15 4.72
C SER A 112 14.47 -0.32 5.35
N TYR A 113 13.49 -0.97 6.00
CA TYR A 113 12.30 -0.28 6.50
C TYR A 113 11.79 -0.78 7.86
N GLU A 114 10.91 0.02 8.46
CA GLU A 114 10.05 -0.36 9.58
C GLU A 114 8.58 -0.11 9.23
N HIS A 115 7.71 -1.05 9.59
CA HIS A 115 6.27 -0.93 9.46
C HIS A 115 5.63 -0.97 10.86
N VAL A 116 4.70 -0.06 11.12
CA VAL A 116 3.84 -0.14 12.31
C VAL A 116 2.36 -0.05 11.94
N ASP A 117 1.61 -1.07 12.36
CA ASP A 117 0.16 -1.06 12.23
C ASP A 117 -0.47 0.05 13.08
N SER A 118 -1.53 0.64 12.54
CA SER A 118 -2.26 1.76 13.14
C SER A 118 -2.81 1.42 14.55
N GLY A 119 -3.28 0.19 14.76
CA GLY A 119 -3.80 -0.34 16.04
C GLY A 119 -2.74 -0.83 17.03
N CYS A 120 -1.46 -0.66 16.74
CA CYS A 120 -0.38 -1.17 17.58
C CYS A 120 -0.14 -0.33 18.86
N LEU A 121 0.28 -0.98 19.95
CA LEU A 121 0.62 -0.33 21.23
C LEU A 121 1.66 0.78 21.04
N THR A 122 1.53 1.86 21.81
CA THR A 122 2.48 2.99 21.81
C THR A 122 3.92 2.54 22.09
N SER A 123 4.12 1.57 22.98
CA SER A 123 5.45 1.01 23.26
C SER A 123 6.11 0.39 22.04
N LYS A 124 5.35 -0.34 21.21
CA LYS A 124 5.82 -0.93 19.96
C LYS A 124 6.10 0.15 18.89
N LYS A 125 5.24 1.18 18.79
CA LYS A 125 5.47 2.35 17.92
C LYS A 125 6.80 3.03 18.26
N LEU A 126 7.06 3.28 19.55
CA LEU A 126 8.30 3.88 20.02
C LEU A 126 9.52 2.99 19.77
N ALA A 127 9.41 1.67 19.98
CA ALA A 127 10.49 0.73 19.72
C ALA A 127 10.90 0.72 18.24
N ALA A 128 9.91 0.66 17.33
CA ALA A 128 10.15 0.73 15.88
C ALA A 128 10.76 2.07 15.47
N LEU A 129 10.27 3.18 16.02
CA LEU A 129 10.83 4.52 15.75
C LEU A 129 12.28 4.65 16.23
N ASN A 130 12.60 4.13 17.43
CA ASN A 130 13.97 4.12 17.95
C ASN A 130 14.90 3.29 17.08
N LYS A 131 14.42 2.13 16.63
CA LYS A 131 15.14 1.23 15.73
C LYS A 131 15.40 1.89 14.37
N PHE A 132 14.38 2.54 13.80
CA PHE A 132 14.50 3.37 12.60
C PHE A 132 15.51 4.51 12.78
N ASN A 133 15.50 5.22 13.91
CA ASN A 133 16.40 6.35 14.15
C ASN A 133 17.87 5.92 14.33
N LYS A 134 18.12 4.80 14.99
CA LYS A 134 19.46 4.31 15.32
C LYS A 134 20.18 3.66 14.14
N GLU A 135 19.48 2.87 13.35
CA GLU A 135 20.11 2.10 12.27
C GLU A 135 20.26 2.95 11.00
N LYS A 136 21.44 2.88 10.39
CA LYS A 136 21.77 3.63 9.17
C LYS A 136 21.22 2.96 7.91
N GLU A 137 21.08 1.64 7.92
CA GLU A 137 20.57 0.88 6.78
C GLU A 137 19.04 1.01 6.63
N ARG A 138 18.34 1.42 7.71
CA ARG A 138 16.92 1.76 7.66
C ARG A 138 16.71 3.16 7.13
N SER A 139 16.19 3.22 5.90
CA SER A 139 15.87 4.46 5.20
C SER A 139 14.38 4.79 5.25
N PHE A 140 13.51 3.80 5.45
CA PHE A 140 12.06 4.00 5.35
C PHE A 140 11.31 3.64 6.63
N PHE A 141 10.33 4.45 7.01
CA PHE A 141 9.37 4.13 8.06
C PHE A 141 7.98 4.37 7.50
N PHE A 142 7.06 3.42 7.67
CA PHE A 142 5.69 3.63 7.23
C PHE A 142 4.65 3.17 8.25
N THR A 143 3.53 3.88 8.25
CA THR A 143 2.42 3.66 9.19
C THR A 143 1.10 4.07 8.56
N GLY A 144 0.04 3.34 8.88
CA GLY A 144 -1.33 3.69 8.52
C GLY A 144 -1.89 4.75 9.48
N ASP A 145 -2.60 5.74 8.95
CA ASP A 145 -3.41 6.67 9.75
C ASP A 145 -4.53 5.90 10.47
N THR A 146 -4.44 5.77 11.79
CA THR A 146 -5.60 6.06 12.63
C THR A 146 -5.65 7.57 12.72
N SER A 147 -6.83 8.18 12.48
CA SER A 147 -7.15 9.54 12.91
C SER A 147 -6.27 9.97 14.09
N LEU A 148 -5.49 11.05 13.91
CA LEU A 148 -4.76 11.73 14.98
C LEU A 148 -5.58 11.63 16.27
N PRO A 149 -4.99 11.29 17.43
CA PRO A 149 -5.75 11.30 18.68
C PRO A 149 -6.40 12.68 18.76
N SER A 150 -7.74 12.70 18.75
CA SER A 150 -8.48 13.92 19.02
C SER A 150 -7.99 14.42 20.37
N GLU A 151 -7.35 15.58 20.39
CA GLU A 151 -7.05 16.25 21.65
C GLU A 151 -8.39 16.57 22.33
N HIS A 152 -8.78 15.75 23.31
CA HIS A 152 -9.81 16.02 24.30
C HIS A 152 -9.38 15.45 25.64
#